data_AF-A0A0C3GVS9-F1
#
_entry.id   AF-A0A0C3GVS9-F1
#
_cell.length_a   1.000
_cell.length_b   1.000
_cell.length_c   1.000
_cell.angle_alpha   90.00
_cell.angle_beta   90.00
_cell.angle_gamma   90.00
#
_symmetry.space_group_name_H-M   'P 1'
#
loop_
_entity.id
_entity.type
_entity.pdbx_description
1 polymer ?
#
loop_
_entity_poly.entity_id
_entity_poly.type
_entity_poly.pdbx_seq_one_letter_code
_entity_poly.pdbx_strand_id
1 'polypeptide(L)'
;MATPARGLMAANAASPSTSGAPSATPTHPVFESAHWGGAALINIDPAENYTFVSCSFAVPTVSVPANVPTTQLGEWKMGVSCALDGDLNESAIAAAGIEASIVRTAYGKEIVTYQAVASWFPSTDLIFPVNVKPGDEVYVSVHGLSTSSAIATFTNLSSGKKGGELYLQSPSSDSRLDGSSADFITNRVLNVTDGTIAPLADFGTVEINNIVANTQINKFNLNTSPHSNIINMVSDIDLSPVVNVTDPSGTTVRAVFVAGL
;
A
#
# COMPACT_ATOMS: atom_id res chain seq x y z
N MET A 1 -1.46 -19.49 9.36
CA MET A 1 -0.06 -19.98 9.22
C MET A 1 0.75 -18.74 8.89
N ALA A 2 1.73 -18.42 9.75
CA ALA A 2 2.37 -17.12 9.86
C ALA A 2 3.23 -16.76 8.63
N THR A 3 3.17 -15.50 8.20
CA THR A 3 4.21 -14.88 7.36
C THR A 3 5.50 -14.79 8.20
N PRO A 4 6.67 -15.18 7.67
CA PRO A 4 7.92 -15.03 8.41
C PRO A 4 8.46 -13.58 8.31
N ALA A 5 8.49 -12.92 9.46
CA ALA A 5 9.45 -11.94 9.99
C ALA A 5 10.21 -11.00 9.02
N ARG A 6 10.08 -9.68 9.28
CA ARG A 6 11.20 -8.74 9.10
C ARG A 6 12.39 -9.17 9.95
N GLY A 7 13.51 -9.50 9.31
CA GLY A 7 14.81 -9.51 9.96
C GLY A 7 15.27 -8.07 10.23
N LEU A 8 15.22 -7.62 11.49
CA LEU A 8 15.92 -6.41 11.92
C LEU A 8 17.43 -6.64 11.81
N MET A 9 18.09 -6.03 10.83
CA MET A 9 19.54 -5.80 10.88
C MET A 9 19.79 -4.36 11.31
N ALA A 10 20.52 -4.20 12.41
CA ALA A 10 20.80 -2.93 13.06
C ALA A 10 21.55 -1.95 12.13
N ALA A 11 21.04 -0.73 12.01
CA ALA A 11 21.78 0.38 11.41
C ALA A 11 22.88 0.86 12.37
N ASN A 12 24.13 0.89 11.91
CA ASN A 12 25.27 1.43 12.64
C ASN A 12 25.13 2.96 12.78
N ALA A 13 25.16 3.45 14.01
CA ALA A 13 25.16 4.88 14.32
C ALA A 13 26.51 5.52 13.97
N ALA A 14 26.52 6.51 13.08
CA ALA A 14 27.65 7.41 12.87
C ALA A 14 27.38 8.76 13.58
N SER A 15 28.35 9.20 14.40
CA SER A 15 28.33 10.48 15.13
C SER A 15 28.51 11.70 14.20
N PRO A 16 28.01 12.89 14.58
CA PRO A 16 27.94 14.04 13.69
C PRO A 16 29.24 14.85 13.69
N SER A 17 29.63 15.36 12.52
CA SER A 17 30.52 16.51 12.39
C SER A 17 29.76 17.67 11.76
N THR A 18 29.89 18.84 12.36
CA THR A 18 29.15 20.06 12.06
C THR A 18 29.85 20.88 10.98
N SER A 19 29.16 21.19 9.88
CA SER A 19 29.18 22.54 9.26
C SER A 19 28.13 22.67 8.15
N GLY A 20 27.29 23.70 8.24
CA GLY A 20 26.47 24.27 7.16
C GLY A 20 25.42 23.36 6.51
N ALA A 21 24.27 23.15 7.14
CA ALA A 21 23.19 22.38 6.53
C ALA A 21 22.37 23.24 5.54
N PRO A 22 22.29 22.90 4.23
CA PRO A 22 21.08 23.22 3.47
C PRO A 22 19.90 22.57 4.19
N SER A 23 18.70 23.19 4.15
CA SER A 23 17.49 22.66 4.76
C SER A 23 17.38 21.16 4.49
N ALA A 24 17.69 20.33 5.48
CA ALA A 24 17.78 18.90 5.30
C ALA A 24 16.36 18.38 5.09
N THR A 25 16.08 17.86 3.89
CA THR A 25 14.88 17.05 3.68
C THR A 25 14.87 15.96 4.76
N PRO A 26 13.77 15.75 5.50
CA PRO A 26 13.68 14.68 6.47
C PRO A 26 14.12 13.37 5.83
N THR A 27 15.16 12.73 6.39
CA THR A 27 15.63 11.44 5.92
C THR A 27 14.81 10.35 6.59
N HIS A 28 13.95 9.70 5.82
CA HIS A 28 13.12 8.59 6.28
C HIS A 28 13.92 7.28 6.24
N PRO A 29 13.95 6.46 7.30
CA PRO A 29 14.53 5.12 7.24
C PRO A 29 13.88 4.28 6.13
N VAL A 30 14.70 3.48 5.45
CA VAL A 30 14.27 2.61 4.34
C VAL A 30 14.31 1.16 4.80
N PHE A 31 13.22 0.42 4.57
CA PHE A 31 13.09 -1.00 4.88
C PHE A 31 12.74 -1.78 3.62
N GLU A 32 13.01 -3.08 3.63
CA GLU A 32 12.65 -4.00 2.55
C GLU A 32 11.44 -4.85 2.96
N SER A 33 10.59 -5.15 1.99
CA SER A 33 9.44 -6.06 2.13
C SER A 33 9.30 -6.93 0.88
N ALA A 34 8.97 -8.20 1.06
CA ALA A 34 8.70 -9.11 -0.06
C ALA A 34 7.36 -8.86 -0.75
N HIS A 35 6.52 -8.01 -0.17
CA HIS A 35 5.11 -7.86 -0.56
C HIS A 35 4.69 -6.43 -0.79
N TRP A 36 5.28 -5.46 -0.08
CA TRP A 36 4.86 -4.05 -0.11
C TRP A 36 5.98 -3.14 -0.59
N GLY A 37 5.59 -2.09 -1.32
CA GLY A 37 6.43 -0.94 -1.62
C GLY A 37 5.63 0.32 -1.37
N GLY A 38 6.17 1.31 -0.67
CA GLY A 38 5.45 2.53 -0.35
C GLY A 38 6.05 3.24 0.86
N ALA A 39 5.18 3.72 1.75
CA ALA A 39 5.59 4.27 3.03
C ALA A 39 4.59 3.92 4.14
N ALA A 40 5.07 3.94 5.38
CA ALA A 40 4.28 3.73 6.58
C ALA A 40 4.54 4.86 7.57
N LEU A 41 3.49 5.38 8.20
CA LEU A 41 3.60 6.23 9.37
C LEU A 41 3.47 5.35 10.60
N ILE A 42 4.46 5.43 11.48
CA ILE A 42 4.52 4.55 12.64
C ILE A 42 4.18 5.35 13.88
N ASN A 43 3.22 4.83 14.63
CA ASN A 43 2.93 5.36 15.93
C ASN A 43 3.60 4.48 17.00
N ILE A 44 4.59 5.06 17.68
CA ILE A 44 5.24 4.41 18.82
C ILE A 44 4.60 4.79 20.17
N ASP A 45 3.72 5.81 20.19
CA ASP A 45 3.02 6.25 21.39
C ASP A 45 1.58 5.70 21.38
N PRO A 46 1.23 4.71 22.22
CA PRO A 46 -0.10 4.13 22.24
C PRO A 46 -1.23 5.11 22.59
N ALA A 47 -0.93 6.35 23.03
CA ALA A 47 -1.92 7.41 23.20
C ALA A 47 -2.34 8.10 21.87
N GLU A 48 -1.61 7.87 20.78
CA GLU A 48 -1.79 8.52 19.48
C GLU A 48 -2.15 7.54 18.35
N ASN A 49 -3.00 6.54 18.62
CA ASN A 49 -3.34 5.55 17.61
C ASN A 49 -4.02 6.18 16.38
N TYR A 50 -3.60 5.74 15.19
CA TYR A 50 -4.22 6.15 13.95
C TYR A 50 -5.65 5.62 13.86
N THR A 51 -6.58 6.51 13.57
CA THR A 51 -8.01 6.19 13.39
C THR A 51 -8.48 6.51 11.99
N PHE A 52 -7.69 7.25 11.22
CA PHE A 52 -8.05 7.63 9.85
C PHE A 52 -6.82 7.64 8.97
N VAL A 53 -7.00 7.18 7.73
CA VAL A 53 -6.02 7.30 6.66
C VAL A 53 -6.72 7.64 5.35
N SER A 54 -6.08 8.44 4.50
CA SER A 54 -6.55 8.69 3.14
C SER A 54 -5.41 8.97 2.19
N CYS A 55 -5.61 8.61 0.92
CA CYS A 55 -4.74 9.01 -0.17
C CYS A 55 -5.51 9.16 -1.48
N SER A 56 -4.82 9.67 -2.49
CA SER A 56 -5.31 9.73 -3.87
C SER A 56 -4.21 9.32 -4.84
N PHE A 57 -4.58 8.71 -5.96
CA PHE A 57 -3.63 8.31 -6.99
C PHE A 57 -4.34 8.16 -8.33
N ALA A 58 -3.55 8.22 -9.41
CA ALA A 58 -3.99 7.80 -10.73
C ALA A 58 -3.98 6.26 -10.80
N VAL A 59 -5.07 5.66 -11.29
CA VAL A 59 -5.12 4.22 -11.55
C VAL A 59 -4.04 3.87 -12.58
N PRO A 60 -3.05 3.01 -12.26
CA PRO A 60 -1.95 2.72 -13.18
C PRO A 60 -2.44 1.94 -14.40
N THR A 61 -1.68 2.04 -15.49
CA THR A 61 -1.74 1.02 -16.54
C THR A 61 -0.84 -0.11 -16.11
N VAL A 62 -1.34 -1.35 -16.14
CA VAL A 62 -0.53 -2.53 -15.85
C VAL A 62 -0.20 -3.34 -17.10
N SER A 63 0.97 -3.97 -17.10
CA SER A 63 1.42 -4.94 -18.09
C SER A 63 2.10 -6.14 -17.45
N VAL A 64 2.19 -7.26 -18.17
CA VAL A 64 3.07 -8.36 -17.74
C VAL A 64 4.52 -7.87 -17.81
N PRO A 65 5.36 -8.11 -16.78
CA PRO A 65 6.75 -7.68 -16.79
C PRO A 65 7.50 -8.12 -18.06
N ALA A 66 8.32 -7.23 -18.62
CA ALA A 66 8.97 -7.43 -19.92
C ALA A 66 9.91 -8.65 -19.98
N ASN A 67 10.42 -9.09 -18.83
CA ASN A 67 11.28 -10.27 -18.69
C ASN A 67 10.50 -11.60 -18.69
N VAL A 68 9.17 -11.57 -18.65
CA VAL A 68 8.33 -12.77 -18.70
C VAL A 68 8.09 -13.19 -20.16
N PRO A 69 8.43 -14.42 -20.56
CA PRO A 69 8.19 -14.92 -21.91
C PRO A 69 6.71 -14.81 -22.32
N THR A 70 6.44 -14.45 -23.57
CA THR A 70 5.06 -14.33 -24.12
C THR A 70 4.30 -15.66 -24.12
N THR A 71 5.01 -16.79 -23.99
CA THR A 71 4.46 -18.14 -23.88
C THR A 71 4.08 -18.53 -22.45
N GLN A 72 4.57 -17.81 -21.44
CA GLN A 72 4.24 -18.09 -20.04
C GLN A 72 2.81 -17.64 -19.76
N LEU A 73 1.96 -18.60 -19.39
CA LEU A 73 0.59 -18.36 -18.93
C LEU A 73 0.58 -18.04 -17.43
N GLY A 74 -0.42 -17.30 -16.97
CA GLY A 74 -0.54 -16.97 -15.56
C GLY A 74 -1.43 -15.78 -15.30
N GLU A 75 -1.45 -15.39 -14.02
CA GLU A 75 -2.09 -14.19 -13.52
C GLU A 75 -1.04 -13.32 -12.84
N TRP A 76 -0.98 -12.04 -13.21
CA TRP A 76 -0.16 -11.03 -12.56
C TRP A 76 -1.07 -10.00 -11.92
N LYS A 77 -0.78 -9.62 -10.68
CA LYS A 77 -1.60 -8.67 -9.94
C LYS A 77 -0.77 -7.56 -9.34
N MET A 78 -1.42 -6.43 -9.09
CA MET A 78 -0.89 -5.40 -8.22
C MET A 78 -2.05 -4.69 -7.53
N GLY A 79 -1.81 -4.19 -6.32
CA GLY A 79 -2.73 -3.30 -5.64
C GLY A 79 -2.08 -1.96 -5.31
N VAL A 80 -2.92 -0.94 -5.14
CA VAL A 80 -2.55 0.37 -4.59
C VAL A 80 -3.60 0.75 -3.55
N SER A 81 -3.18 1.05 -2.32
CA SER A 81 -4.10 1.33 -1.22
C SER A 81 -3.52 2.29 -0.18
N CYS A 82 -4.41 2.83 0.64
CA CYS A 82 -4.06 3.27 1.98
C CYS A 82 -4.71 2.35 3.02
N ALA A 83 -4.02 2.12 4.13
CA ALA A 83 -4.46 1.21 5.17
C ALA A 83 -4.20 1.72 6.58
N LEU A 84 -5.05 1.31 7.52
CA LEU A 84 -4.74 1.31 8.95
C LEU A 84 -4.18 -0.06 9.30
N ASP A 85 -3.09 -0.04 10.06
CA ASP A 85 -2.28 -1.18 10.45
C ASP A 85 -1.70 -1.98 9.27
N GLY A 86 -0.84 -2.94 9.58
CA GLY A 86 -0.14 -3.74 8.59
C GLY A 86 1.38 -3.79 8.72
N ASP A 87 2.04 -2.69 9.10
CA ASP A 87 3.51 -2.68 9.30
C ASP A 87 3.91 -3.20 10.69
N LEU A 88 3.38 -2.62 11.77
CA LEU A 88 3.68 -3.10 13.13
C LEU A 88 2.70 -4.18 13.60
N ASN A 89 1.42 -4.01 13.28
CA ASN A 89 0.37 -4.98 13.55
C ASN A 89 0.02 -5.74 12.27
N GLU A 90 0.72 -6.86 12.04
CA GLU A 90 0.55 -7.67 10.83
C GLU A 90 -0.71 -8.57 10.88
N SER A 91 -1.41 -8.64 12.01
CA SER A 91 -2.58 -9.53 12.15
C SER A 91 -3.89 -8.88 11.70
N ALA A 92 -3.89 -7.56 11.48
CA ALA A 92 -5.04 -6.78 11.07
C ALA A 92 -4.63 -5.68 10.08
N ILE A 93 -5.40 -5.53 9.00
CA ILE A 93 -5.21 -4.46 8.03
C ILE A 93 -6.59 -4.01 7.58
N ALA A 94 -6.95 -2.75 7.78
CA ALA A 94 -8.15 -2.17 7.19
C ALA A 94 -7.75 -1.24 6.06
N ALA A 95 -8.05 -1.62 4.81
CA ALA A 95 -7.54 -0.96 3.62
C ALA A 95 -8.64 -0.58 2.62
N ALA A 96 -8.37 0.44 1.83
CA ALA A 96 -9.17 0.82 0.66
C ALA A 96 -8.25 1.19 -0.51
N GLY A 97 -8.61 0.77 -1.72
CA GLY A 97 -7.72 0.92 -2.86
C GLY A 97 -8.27 0.34 -4.16
N ILE A 98 -7.36 0.04 -5.07
CA ILE A 98 -7.64 -0.74 -6.29
C ILE A 98 -6.79 -1.99 -6.32
N GLU A 99 -7.29 -3.01 -7.01
CA GLU A 99 -6.50 -4.11 -7.53
C GLU A 99 -6.60 -4.14 -9.06
N ALA A 100 -5.47 -4.42 -9.71
CA ALA A 100 -5.41 -4.72 -11.12
C ALA A 100 -4.94 -6.16 -11.32
N SER A 101 -5.56 -6.89 -12.24
CA SER A 101 -5.16 -8.24 -12.63
C SER A 101 -4.98 -8.34 -14.14
N ILE A 102 -3.96 -9.09 -14.55
CA ILE A 102 -3.71 -9.48 -15.92
C ILE A 102 -3.73 -11.00 -15.97
N VAL A 103 -4.72 -11.57 -16.65
CA VAL A 103 -4.75 -13.00 -16.95
C VAL A 103 -4.28 -13.21 -18.38
N ARG A 104 -3.15 -13.88 -18.55
CA ARG A 104 -2.68 -14.33 -19.87
C ARG A 104 -3.12 -15.75 -20.14
N THR A 105 -3.99 -15.92 -21.13
CA THR A 105 -4.50 -17.23 -21.56
C THR A 105 -3.71 -17.78 -22.75
N ALA A 106 -4.03 -19.02 -23.15
CA ALA A 106 -3.50 -19.61 -24.38
C ALA A 106 -3.61 -18.65 -25.58
N TYR A 107 -2.63 -18.72 -26.48
CA TYR A 107 -2.48 -17.84 -27.66
C TYR A 107 -2.13 -16.38 -27.37
N GLY A 108 -1.64 -16.07 -26.16
CA GLY A 108 -1.11 -14.74 -25.83
C GLY A 108 -2.18 -13.67 -25.63
N LYS A 109 -3.45 -14.06 -25.49
CA LYS A 109 -4.52 -13.13 -25.14
C LYS A 109 -4.39 -12.72 -23.67
N GLU A 110 -4.34 -11.42 -23.44
CA GLU A 110 -4.34 -10.83 -22.10
C GLU A 110 -5.70 -10.22 -21.78
N ILE A 111 -6.21 -10.51 -20.59
CA ILE A 111 -7.44 -9.93 -20.04
C ILE A 111 -7.02 -9.10 -18.84
N VAL A 112 -7.21 -7.79 -18.93
CA VAL A 112 -6.88 -6.85 -17.86
C VAL A 112 -8.16 -6.41 -17.16
N THR A 113 -8.18 -6.50 -15.83
CA THR A 113 -9.29 -6.06 -14.99
C THR A 113 -8.79 -5.09 -13.92
N TYR A 114 -9.64 -4.13 -13.55
CA TYR A 114 -9.41 -3.20 -12.45
C TYR A 114 -10.63 -3.24 -11.54
N GLN A 115 -10.41 -3.35 -10.24
CA GLN A 115 -11.46 -3.39 -9.23
C GLN A 115 -11.14 -2.42 -8.11
N ALA A 116 -12.14 -1.63 -7.70
CA ALA A 116 -12.07 -0.85 -6.47
C ALA A 116 -12.46 -1.75 -5.29
N VAL A 117 -11.59 -1.85 -4.29
CA VAL A 117 -11.71 -2.81 -3.19
C VAL A 117 -11.57 -2.15 -1.82
N ALA A 118 -12.20 -2.76 -0.82
CA ALA A 118 -11.94 -2.53 0.59
C ALA A 118 -11.68 -3.87 1.28
N SER A 119 -10.72 -3.90 2.20
CA SER A 119 -10.30 -5.13 2.87
C SER A 119 -10.22 -4.96 4.37
N TRP A 120 -10.54 -6.04 5.10
CA TRP A 120 -10.10 -6.24 6.47
C TRP A 120 -9.31 -7.55 6.53
N PHE A 121 -7.98 -7.53 6.45
CA PHE A 121 -7.19 -8.76 6.52
C PHE A 121 -7.39 -9.48 7.86
N PRO A 122 -7.55 -10.82 7.90
CA PRO A 122 -7.50 -11.80 6.79
C PRO A 122 -8.87 -12.20 6.20
N SER A 123 -9.84 -11.29 6.17
CA SER A 123 -11.10 -11.47 5.43
C SER A 123 -10.89 -11.32 3.92
N THR A 124 -11.85 -11.81 3.14
CA THR A 124 -11.94 -11.53 1.70
C THR A 124 -12.33 -10.07 1.46
N ASP A 125 -11.87 -9.53 0.34
CA ASP A 125 -12.16 -8.16 -0.05
C ASP A 125 -13.63 -7.94 -0.41
N LEU A 126 -14.10 -6.74 -0.10
CA LEU A 126 -15.38 -6.21 -0.55
C LEU A 126 -15.14 -5.31 -1.77
N ILE A 127 -16.06 -5.37 -2.73
CA ILE A 127 -15.96 -4.60 -3.98
C ILE A 127 -16.83 -3.35 -3.89
N PHE A 128 -16.25 -2.19 -4.18
CA PHE A 128 -17.03 -0.96 -4.33
C PHE A 128 -17.82 -1.00 -5.66
N PRO A 129 -19.11 -0.57 -5.67
CA PRO A 129 -19.93 -0.52 -6.88
C PRO A 129 -19.57 0.68 -7.78
N VAL A 130 -18.30 0.82 -8.13
CA VAL A 130 -17.77 1.88 -8.99
C VAL A 130 -16.78 1.30 -10.00
N ASN A 131 -16.90 1.75 -11.24
CA ASN A 131 -15.94 1.40 -12.27
C ASN A 131 -14.71 2.30 -12.16
N VAL A 132 -13.55 1.69 -12.36
CA VAL A 132 -12.25 2.36 -12.47
C VAL A 132 -11.56 1.88 -13.72
N LYS A 133 -10.77 2.74 -14.34
CA LYS A 133 -9.95 2.42 -15.51
C LYS A 133 -8.61 3.15 -15.40
N PRO A 134 -7.59 2.72 -16.15
CA PRO A 134 -6.30 3.41 -16.18
C PRO A 134 -6.43 4.90 -16.44
N GLY A 135 -5.68 5.69 -15.69
CA GLY A 135 -5.66 7.16 -15.76
C GLY A 135 -6.81 7.86 -15.04
N ASP A 136 -7.76 7.13 -14.44
CA ASP A 136 -8.71 7.76 -13.52
C ASP A 136 -7.98 8.20 -12.24
N GLU A 137 -8.24 9.42 -11.78
CA GLU A 137 -7.83 9.89 -10.46
C GLU A 137 -8.84 9.39 -9.43
N VAL A 138 -8.35 8.79 -8.35
CA VAL A 138 -9.19 8.23 -7.30
C VAL A 138 -8.80 8.78 -5.94
N TYR A 139 -9.77 8.86 -5.04
CA TYR A 139 -9.58 9.16 -3.63
C TYR A 139 -10.12 7.99 -2.82
N VAL A 140 -9.34 7.55 -1.83
CA VAL A 140 -9.71 6.49 -0.90
C VAL A 140 -9.44 6.93 0.54
N SER A 141 -10.24 6.41 1.46
CA SER A 141 -10.00 6.58 2.89
C SER A 141 -10.52 5.42 3.70
N VAL A 142 -9.89 5.17 4.84
CA VAL A 142 -10.35 4.24 5.86
C VAL A 142 -10.48 4.99 7.19
N HIS A 143 -11.61 4.83 7.86
CA HIS A 143 -11.89 5.39 9.18
C HIS A 143 -12.18 4.25 10.15
N GLY A 144 -11.23 3.97 11.05
CA GLY A 144 -11.42 3.04 12.16
C GLY A 144 -12.41 3.60 13.18
N LEU A 145 -13.55 2.92 13.34
CA LEU A 145 -14.57 3.28 14.31
C LEU A 145 -14.30 2.61 15.67
N SER A 146 -13.67 1.44 15.64
CA SER A 146 -13.19 0.70 16.79
C SER A 146 -12.02 -0.20 16.37
N THR A 147 -11.42 -0.92 17.31
CA THR A 147 -10.42 -1.95 17.00
C THR A 147 -10.98 -3.11 16.16
N SER A 148 -12.31 -3.20 15.99
CA SER A 148 -12.98 -4.28 15.26
C SER A 148 -13.89 -3.83 14.13
N SER A 149 -13.94 -2.52 13.84
CA SER A 149 -14.79 -1.99 12.79
C SER A 149 -14.23 -0.72 12.16
N ALA A 150 -14.45 -0.57 10.85
CA ALA A 150 -14.02 0.58 10.08
C ALA A 150 -15.01 0.89 8.96
N ILE A 151 -14.94 2.11 8.42
CA ILE A 151 -15.61 2.50 7.19
C ILE A 151 -14.53 2.78 6.13
N ALA A 152 -14.62 2.11 5.00
CA ALA A 152 -13.83 2.39 3.82
C ALA A 152 -14.65 3.22 2.84
N THR A 153 -14.04 4.23 2.22
CA THR A 153 -14.67 5.07 1.20
C THR A 153 -13.84 5.06 -0.07
N PHE A 154 -14.51 5.05 -1.22
CA PHE A 154 -13.89 5.19 -2.53
C PHE A 154 -14.62 6.24 -3.37
N THR A 155 -13.87 7.12 -4.02
CA THR A 155 -14.39 8.08 -4.99
C THR A 155 -13.53 8.08 -6.24
N ASN A 156 -14.14 7.86 -7.40
CA ASN A 156 -13.50 8.10 -8.70
C ASN A 156 -13.66 9.59 -9.04
N LEU A 157 -12.60 10.36 -8.81
CA LEU A 157 -12.58 11.81 -8.99
C LEU A 157 -12.75 12.19 -10.46
N SER A 158 -12.15 11.42 -11.39
CA SER A 158 -12.25 11.67 -12.84
C SER A 158 -13.69 11.59 -13.37
N SER A 159 -14.50 10.68 -12.83
CA SER A 159 -15.92 10.54 -13.21
C SER A 159 -16.88 11.29 -12.28
N GLY A 160 -16.39 11.81 -11.14
CA GLY A 160 -17.21 12.36 -10.06
C GLY A 160 -18.09 11.34 -9.33
N LYS A 161 -17.94 10.04 -9.62
CA LYS A 161 -18.76 8.98 -9.02
C LYS A 161 -18.17 8.53 -7.68
N LYS A 162 -19.01 8.52 -6.66
CA LYS A 162 -18.71 7.90 -5.37
C LYS A 162 -19.00 6.40 -5.45
N GLY A 163 -18.03 5.57 -5.08
CA GLY A 163 -18.25 4.15 -4.81
C GLY A 163 -19.03 3.92 -3.52
N GLY A 164 -19.15 4.95 -2.68
CA GLY A 164 -19.89 4.91 -1.44
C GLY A 164 -19.00 4.51 -0.27
N GLU A 165 -19.66 4.08 0.80
CA GLU A 165 -19.04 3.60 2.04
C GLU A 165 -19.25 2.10 2.14
N LEU A 166 -18.19 1.37 2.46
CA LEU A 166 -18.25 -0.04 2.83
C LEU A 166 -17.90 -0.19 4.30
N TYR A 167 -18.76 -0.91 5.03
CA TYR A 167 -18.52 -1.23 6.42
C TYR A 167 -17.63 -2.47 6.51
N LEU A 168 -16.51 -2.33 7.20
CA LEU A 168 -15.54 -3.38 7.45
C LEU A 168 -15.65 -3.84 8.89
N GLN A 169 -15.51 -5.15 9.10
CA GLN A 169 -15.60 -5.78 10.40
C GLN A 169 -14.45 -6.77 10.56
N SER A 170 -13.83 -6.78 11.74
CA SER A 170 -12.82 -7.79 12.04
C SER A 170 -13.39 -9.21 11.96
N PRO A 171 -12.73 -10.14 11.26
CA PRO A 171 -13.16 -11.54 11.21
C PRO A 171 -12.94 -12.28 12.53
N SER A 172 -12.08 -11.76 13.44
CA SER A 172 -11.76 -12.42 14.70
C SER A 172 -11.29 -11.46 15.81
N SER A 173 -11.08 -11.97 17.03
CA SER A 173 -10.40 -11.20 18.08
C SER A 173 -8.94 -10.94 17.80
N ASP A 174 -8.30 -11.79 17.00
CA ASP A 174 -6.85 -11.78 16.77
C ASP A 174 -6.48 -10.85 15.60
N SER A 175 -7.48 -10.41 14.84
CA SER A 175 -7.35 -9.51 13.68
C SER A 175 -7.89 -8.12 13.98
N ARG A 176 -7.67 -7.63 15.21
CA ARG A 176 -8.11 -6.30 15.61
C ARG A 176 -7.07 -5.24 15.26
N LEU A 177 -7.56 -4.10 14.79
CA LEU A 177 -6.73 -2.92 14.63
C LEU A 177 -6.24 -2.45 16.00
N ASP A 178 -5.01 -2.00 16.06
CA ASP A 178 -4.43 -1.27 17.18
C ASP A 178 -4.05 0.17 16.80
N GLY A 179 -4.09 0.52 15.51
CA GLY A 179 -3.77 1.87 15.01
C GLY A 179 -2.30 2.23 15.17
N SER A 180 -1.43 1.22 15.20
CA SER A 180 0.02 1.37 15.29
C SER A 180 0.65 1.88 14.00
N SER A 181 -0.03 1.72 12.86
CA SER A 181 0.46 2.20 11.57
C SER A 181 -0.62 2.77 10.65
N ALA A 182 -0.20 3.69 9.79
CA ALA A 182 -0.97 4.16 8.65
C ALA A 182 -0.12 4.03 7.39
N ASP A 183 -0.56 3.18 6.46
CA ASP A 183 0.26 2.68 5.36
C ASP A 183 -0.25 3.20 4.01
N PHE A 184 0.68 3.48 3.11
CA PHE A 184 0.45 4.00 1.76
C PHE A 184 1.25 3.14 0.79
N ILE A 185 0.62 2.11 0.23
CA ILE A 185 1.33 0.98 -0.35
C ILE A 185 0.88 0.66 -1.76
N THR A 186 1.85 0.19 -2.54
CA THR A 186 1.67 -0.75 -3.63
C THR A 186 1.96 -2.15 -3.10
N ASN A 187 1.17 -3.14 -3.48
CA ASN A 187 1.33 -4.50 -2.96
C ASN A 187 1.23 -5.59 -4.02
N ARG A 188 1.93 -6.69 -3.75
CA ARG A 188 1.60 -8.00 -4.32
C ARG A 188 0.30 -8.47 -3.67
N VAL A 189 -0.65 -8.87 -4.49
CA VAL A 189 -1.97 -9.31 -4.00
C VAL A 189 -1.86 -10.73 -3.45
N LEU A 190 -2.23 -10.88 -2.18
CA LEU A 190 -2.35 -12.17 -1.50
C LEU A 190 -3.74 -12.73 -1.74
N ASN A 191 -3.82 -13.97 -2.23
CA ASN A 191 -5.05 -14.73 -2.20
C ASN A 191 -5.26 -15.29 -0.79
N VAL A 192 -6.17 -14.69 -0.03
CA VAL A 192 -6.47 -15.09 1.35
C VAL A 192 -7.06 -16.50 1.47
N THR A 193 -7.59 -17.06 0.37
CA THR A 193 -8.24 -18.39 0.38
C THR A 193 -7.22 -19.53 0.41
N ASP A 194 -6.12 -19.38 -0.35
CA ASP A 194 -5.09 -20.41 -0.49
C ASP A 194 -3.71 -19.97 0.04
N GLY A 195 -3.58 -18.73 0.49
CA GLY A 195 -2.34 -18.15 1.01
C GLY A 195 -1.29 -17.87 -0.06
N THR A 196 -1.63 -17.96 -1.34
CA THR A 196 -0.69 -17.73 -2.44
C THR A 196 -0.59 -16.25 -2.78
N ILE A 197 0.60 -15.82 -3.20
CA ILE A 197 0.86 -14.42 -3.59
C ILE A 197 1.03 -14.40 -5.09
N ALA A 198 0.25 -13.55 -5.76
CA ALA A 198 0.33 -13.40 -7.20
C ALA A 198 1.67 -12.76 -7.60
N PRO A 199 2.28 -13.20 -8.72
CA PRO A 199 3.35 -12.46 -9.37
C PRO A 199 2.98 -10.99 -9.59
N LEU A 200 3.93 -10.09 -9.39
CA LEU A 200 3.68 -8.64 -9.48
C LEU A 200 3.51 -8.22 -10.95
N ALA A 201 2.44 -7.49 -11.25
CA ALA A 201 2.27 -6.83 -12.55
C ALA A 201 3.19 -5.59 -12.64
N ASP A 202 3.74 -5.32 -13.83
CA ASP A 202 4.44 -4.07 -14.09
C ASP A 202 3.43 -2.93 -14.14
N PHE A 203 3.52 -2.01 -13.17
CA PHE A 203 2.67 -0.83 -13.06
C PHE A 203 3.39 0.46 -13.47
N GLY A 204 4.64 0.37 -13.93
CA GLY A 204 5.51 1.49 -14.26
C GLY A 204 5.78 2.39 -13.05
N THR A 205 4.96 3.40 -12.85
CA THR A 205 5.09 4.34 -11.73
C THR A 205 3.71 4.70 -11.18
N VAL A 206 3.60 4.67 -9.86
CA VAL A 206 2.42 5.14 -9.12
C VAL A 206 2.84 6.25 -8.18
N GLU A 207 2.11 7.36 -8.19
CA GLU A 207 2.23 8.40 -7.18
C GLU A 207 1.03 8.35 -6.26
N ILE A 208 1.28 7.98 -5.00
CA ILE A 208 0.30 8.03 -3.92
C ILE A 208 0.39 9.42 -3.31
N ASN A 209 -0.56 10.28 -3.66
CA ASN A 209 -0.62 11.70 -3.34
C ASN A 209 -1.61 11.99 -2.21
N ASN A 210 -1.55 13.22 -1.70
CA ASN A 210 -2.47 13.74 -0.67
C ASN A 210 -2.53 12.81 0.55
N ILE A 211 -1.38 12.26 0.91
CA ILE A 211 -1.23 11.35 2.05
C ILE A 211 -1.59 12.06 3.34
N VAL A 212 -2.57 11.50 4.05
CA VAL A 212 -3.02 11.99 5.35
C VAL A 212 -3.30 10.80 6.25
N ALA A 213 -2.80 10.86 7.48
CA ALA A 213 -3.26 10.02 8.57
C ALA A 213 -3.67 10.88 9.76
N ASN A 214 -4.72 10.50 10.48
CA ASN A 214 -5.10 11.18 11.71
C ASN A 214 -5.13 10.20 12.87
N THR A 215 -4.82 10.75 14.04
CA THR A 215 -5.15 10.18 15.34
C THR A 215 -6.40 10.92 15.84
N GLN A 216 -6.79 10.68 17.10
CA GLN A 216 -7.88 11.46 17.68
C GLN A 216 -7.56 12.96 17.84
N ILE A 217 -6.27 13.31 17.92
CA ILE A 217 -5.81 14.66 18.28
C ILE A 217 -4.94 15.32 17.21
N ASN A 218 -4.22 14.53 16.42
CA ASN A 218 -3.20 15.01 15.49
C ASN A 218 -3.49 14.57 14.07
N LYS A 219 -2.98 15.36 13.12
CA LYS A 219 -2.97 15.06 11.69
C LYS A 219 -1.54 15.00 11.21
N PHE A 220 -1.21 13.92 10.50
CA PHE A 220 0.13 13.59 10.07
C PHE A 220 0.21 13.38 8.56
N ASN A 221 1.38 13.70 8.03
CA ASN A 221 1.91 13.22 6.76
C ASN A 221 3.32 12.66 7.03
N LEU A 222 4.08 12.33 5.98
CA LEU A 222 5.42 11.76 6.15
C LEU A 222 6.40 12.69 6.87
N ASN A 223 6.28 14.00 6.68
CA ASN A 223 7.23 14.96 7.27
C ASN A 223 6.80 15.48 8.64
N THR A 224 5.52 15.38 8.99
CA THR A 224 5.00 15.82 10.29
C THR A 224 4.83 14.68 11.29
N SER A 225 4.83 13.42 10.83
CA SER A 225 4.86 12.26 11.71
C SER A 225 6.17 12.22 12.50
N PRO A 226 6.14 11.86 13.80
CA PRO A 226 7.35 11.64 14.56
C PRO A 226 8.16 10.43 14.03
N HIS A 227 7.50 9.46 13.40
CA HIS A 227 8.14 8.30 12.77
C HIS A 227 7.46 7.94 11.45
N SER A 228 8.28 7.78 10.42
CA SER A 228 7.84 7.42 9.07
C SER A 228 8.91 6.58 8.39
N ASN A 229 8.48 5.55 7.68
CA ASN A 229 9.33 4.58 7.01
C ASN A 229 9.06 4.61 5.51
N ILE A 230 10.11 4.49 4.70
CA ILE A 230 10.00 4.10 3.29
C ILE A 230 10.13 2.59 3.20
N ILE A 231 9.28 1.97 2.41
CA ILE A 231 9.26 0.52 2.20
C ILE A 231 9.61 0.28 0.74
N ASN A 232 10.73 -0.39 0.46
CA ASN A 232 11.03 -0.91 -0.87
C ASN A 232 10.51 -2.34 -0.98
N MET A 233 9.95 -2.68 -2.13
CA MET A 233 9.56 -4.05 -2.40
C MET A 233 10.75 -4.78 -3.00
N VAL A 234 11.23 -5.83 -2.33
CA VAL A 234 12.33 -6.68 -2.79
C VAL A 234 11.89 -8.12 -2.62
N SER A 235 11.80 -8.88 -3.70
CA SER A 235 11.36 -10.28 -3.67
C SER A 235 12.35 -11.20 -4.36
N ASP A 236 12.58 -12.38 -3.76
CA ASP A 236 13.32 -13.47 -4.41
C ASP A 236 12.50 -14.17 -5.52
N ILE A 237 11.18 -13.91 -5.58
CA ILE A 237 10.25 -14.57 -6.51
C ILE A 237 10.12 -13.76 -7.81
N ASP A 238 10.18 -12.43 -7.72
CA ASP A 238 10.13 -11.51 -8.84
C ASP A 238 11.40 -10.65 -8.78
N LEU A 239 12.32 -10.78 -9.74
CA LEU A 239 13.56 -9.98 -9.81
C LEU A 239 13.32 -8.47 -10.01
N SER A 240 12.06 -8.03 -9.93
CA SER A 240 11.63 -6.66 -10.23
C SER A 240 11.31 -5.91 -8.94
N PRO A 241 12.27 -5.20 -8.32
CA PRO A 241 12.02 -4.47 -7.10
C PRO A 241 11.09 -3.27 -7.34
N VAL A 242 10.44 -2.81 -6.29
CA VAL A 242 9.78 -1.50 -6.27
C VAL A 242 10.61 -0.54 -5.45
N VAL A 243 11.06 0.53 -6.08
CA VAL A 243 11.82 1.60 -5.43
C VAL A 243 10.88 2.75 -5.10
N ASN A 244 10.96 3.24 -3.86
CA ASN A 244 10.12 4.31 -3.38
C ASN A 244 10.91 5.58 -3.10
N VAL A 245 10.35 6.71 -3.54
CA VAL A 245 10.89 8.04 -3.30
C VAL A 245 9.77 8.93 -2.77
N THR A 246 10.07 9.77 -1.79
CA THR A 246 9.11 10.76 -1.27
C THR A 246 9.37 12.14 -1.81
N ASP A 247 8.31 12.92 -1.92
CA ASP A 247 8.43 14.33 -2.26
C ASP A 247 8.94 15.15 -1.06
N PRO A 248 9.54 16.33 -1.29
CA PRO A 248 10.00 17.20 -0.21
C PRO A 248 8.89 17.65 0.75
N SER A 249 7.61 17.65 0.33
CA SER A 249 6.46 18.00 1.18
C SER A 249 6.01 16.87 2.11
N GLY A 250 6.43 15.62 1.85
CA GLY A 250 5.99 14.44 2.60
C GLY A 250 4.51 14.11 2.36
N THR A 251 3.94 14.58 1.25
CA THR A 251 2.54 14.36 0.86
C THR A 251 2.39 13.33 -0.25
N THR A 252 3.51 12.92 -0.86
CA THR A 252 3.55 11.99 -1.96
C THR A 252 4.59 10.90 -1.73
N VAL A 253 4.19 9.67 -2.00
CA VAL A 253 5.08 8.52 -2.19
C VAL A 253 5.03 8.10 -3.65
N ARG A 254 6.18 8.07 -4.30
CA ARG A 254 6.34 7.58 -5.67
C ARG A 254 6.90 6.17 -5.63
N ALA A 255 6.08 5.20 -6.00
CA ALA A 255 6.47 3.81 -6.20
C ALA A 255 6.82 3.57 -7.67
N VAL A 256 8.01 3.04 -7.93
CA VAL A 256 8.50 2.74 -9.28
C VAL A 256 8.75 1.24 -9.40
N PHE A 257 8.02 0.58 -10.29
CA PHE A 257 8.34 -0.79 -10.69
C PHE A 257 9.65 -0.77 -11.49
N VAL A 258 10.62 -1.56 -11.06
CA VAL A 258 11.89 -1.72 -11.76
C VAL A 258 11.91 -3.11 -12.35
N ALA A 259 11.77 -3.22 -13.68
CA ALA A 259 11.87 -4.51 -14.34
C ALA A 259 13.22 -5.17 -14.01
N GLY A 260 13.18 -6.45 -13.65
CA GLY A 260 14.35 -7.19 -13.22
C GLY A 260 15.48 -7.17 -14.25
N LEU A 261 16.70 -6.99 -13.75
CA LEU A 261 17.95 -7.12 -14.49
C LEU A 261 18.18 -8.57 -14.95
#